data_AF-A0A3M8F7D4-F1
#
_entry.id   AF-A0A3M8F7D4-F1
#
_cell.length_a   1.000
_cell.length_b   1.000
_cell.length_c   1.000
_cell.angle_alpha   90.00
_cell.angle_beta   90.00
_cell.angle_gamma   90.00
#
_symmetry.space_group_name_H-M   'P 1'
#
loop_
_entity.id
_entity.type
_entity.pdbx_description
1 polymer ?
#
loop_
_entity_poly.entity_id
_entity_poly.type
_entity_poly.pdbx_seq_one_letter_code
_entity_poly.pdbx_strand_id
1 'polypeptide(L)'
;MSEVGERAALDSRTSLYDHALRLHQQTPDDPLPDGGRPFPDEADTPPGSPQSWKQRSAALRHALLHHLDRDDVSAAARELLSQIRGLDVSARLVSSVLEKLPLPEGPGPLALGRDLVRHGTDRRAVWVGLGLLARRGGPGDADLIRTAGLLSCCTGPAIRALKAVGCATADLIWFAERIPARLRDGALQALCERDDPVARTWLLMAPLDRRHSSPSRAREIAETARLAELLESRPADRAGAAVPARALRLLTAMTGHNDYRAEVPHYTDAKRVYAALLRRLAEVPPSLDHFADLLSLLLDLHSGHSALLDWEAGERERIAASIGAVLRRPEWTALASAAETSGAETERRRGQWIRRTGVPEPPPTGDAGQGAVHRLSVHVVVPDPAGPPGVQARLLVNGRPLIPEAFTAGPPNPPEYLLGRGLLRATDEPRRVQLAEAWCTEGCCGALYVTISREGDEVVWRHWEPSAGSPSGTERLPLPALRFEAAFYDAEITRAENDHSWEWPARTLARLLTERLCADPDLFGRWDCAAGWISTHYADHDRVEVSFTHPTRSPSEPEPDSGRPWLQFIWDLPDDGSPPEAQARAALRHLAAADPKTYARVAGGSREFALALGFPWPD
;
A
#
# COMPACT_ATOMS: atom_id res chain seq x y z
N MET A 1 -46.60 -27.41 25.88
CA MET A 1 -45.68 -26.32 26.26
C MET A 1 -44.24 -26.84 26.38
N SER A 2 -43.61 -27.30 25.29
CA SER A 2 -42.16 -27.60 25.28
C SER A 2 -41.53 -27.45 23.89
N GLU A 3 -42.28 -27.67 22.81
CA GLU A 3 -41.71 -27.55 21.44
C GLU A 3 -41.53 -26.11 20.91
N VAL A 4 -42.26 -25.12 21.45
CA VAL A 4 -42.11 -23.71 21.03
C VAL A 4 -40.83 -23.08 21.62
N GLY A 5 -40.41 -23.54 22.80
CA GLY A 5 -39.13 -23.13 23.40
C GLY A 5 -37.92 -23.77 22.73
N GLU A 6 -38.04 -25.04 22.29
CA GLU A 6 -36.96 -25.75 21.59
C GLU A 6 -36.74 -25.25 20.16
N ARG A 7 -37.78 -24.82 19.44
CA ARG A 7 -37.63 -24.19 18.11
C ARG A 7 -37.01 -22.79 18.17
N ALA A 8 -37.32 -21.98 19.19
CA ALA A 8 -36.70 -20.66 19.37
C ALA A 8 -35.21 -20.73 19.75
N ALA A 9 -34.79 -21.82 20.41
CA ALA A 9 -33.39 -22.07 20.76
C ALA A 9 -32.52 -22.52 19.56
N LEU A 10 -33.15 -23.02 18.48
CA LEU A 10 -32.47 -23.40 17.23
C LEU A 10 -32.34 -22.22 16.23
N ASP A 11 -33.07 -21.12 16.45
CA ASP A 11 -33.12 -19.94 15.56
C ASP A 11 -32.33 -18.71 16.08
N SER A 12 -31.74 -18.76 17.28
CA SER A 12 -30.99 -17.60 17.80
C SER A 12 -29.60 -17.54 17.16
N ARG A 13 -29.49 -16.80 16.04
CA ARG A 13 -28.19 -16.46 15.44
C ARG A 13 -27.26 -15.86 16.50
N THR A 14 -26.03 -16.37 16.56
CA THR A 14 -25.00 -15.87 17.48
C THR A 14 -24.73 -14.38 17.22
N SER A 15 -24.66 -13.58 18.28
CA SER A 15 -24.28 -12.16 18.15
C SER A 15 -22.84 -12.03 17.67
N LEU A 16 -22.51 -10.92 17.00
CA LEU A 16 -21.12 -10.67 16.59
C LEU A 16 -20.20 -10.54 17.82
N TYR A 17 -20.70 -9.99 18.93
CA TYR A 17 -19.93 -9.89 20.16
C TYR A 17 -19.58 -11.27 20.74
N ASP A 18 -20.57 -12.17 20.88
CA ASP A 18 -20.34 -13.50 21.44
C ASP A 18 -19.46 -14.34 20.49
N HIS A 19 -19.60 -14.13 19.18
CA HIS A 19 -18.70 -14.72 18.18
C HIS A 19 -17.25 -14.25 18.35
N ALA A 20 -17.03 -12.93 18.49
CA ALA A 20 -15.72 -12.36 18.72
C ALA A 20 -15.10 -12.85 20.03
N LEU A 21 -15.89 -12.87 21.11
CA LEU A 21 -15.47 -13.33 22.43
C LEU A 21 -15.07 -14.81 22.40
N ARG A 22 -15.87 -15.66 21.77
CA ARG A 22 -15.59 -17.09 21.62
C ARG A 22 -14.30 -17.34 20.85
N LEU A 23 -14.08 -16.63 19.74
CA LEU A 23 -12.83 -16.74 18.98
C LEU A 23 -11.64 -16.21 19.77
N HIS A 24 -11.79 -15.09 20.46
CA HIS A 24 -10.73 -14.52 21.29
C HIS A 24 -10.31 -15.45 22.43
N GLN A 25 -11.25 -16.17 23.05
CA GLN A 25 -10.92 -17.20 24.05
C GLN A 25 -10.05 -18.34 23.49
N GLN A 26 -10.11 -18.58 22.18
CA GLN A 26 -9.28 -19.58 21.49
C GLN A 26 -7.90 -19.01 21.12
N THR A 27 -7.80 -17.71 20.90
CA THR A 27 -6.57 -16.98 20.56
C THR A 27 -6.42 -15.73 21.45
N PRO A 28 -6.08 -15.89 22.74
CA PRO A 28 -6.14 -14.80 23.72
C PRO A 28 -5.09 -13.70 23.49
N ASP A 29 -3.96 -14.04 22.87
CA ASP A 29 -2.84 -13.12 22.67
C ASP A 29 -2.57 -12.79 21.20
N ASP A 30 -3.31 -13.43 20.28
CA ASP A 30 -3.13 -13.29 18.85
C ASP A 30 -4.36 -12.66 18.18
N PRO A 31 -4.19 -12.03 17.00
CA PRO A 31 -5.33 -11.65 16.17
C PRO A 31 -6.26 -12.82 15.87
N LEU A 32 -7.57 -12.53 15.77
CA LEU A 32 -8.54 -13.57 15.42
C LEU A 32 -8.20 -14.23 14.08
N PRO A 33 -8.32 -15.58 13.96
CA PRO A 33 -8.16 -16.27 12.69
C PRO A 33 -9.05 -15.67 11.60
N ASP A 34 -8.46 -15.40 10.43
CA ASP A 34 -9.11 -14.72 9.29
C ASP A 34 -9.89 -13.44 9.66
N GLY A 35 -9.42 -12.72 10.69
CA GLY A 35 -10.09 -11.52 11.21
C GLY A 35 -11.52 -11.76 11.69
N GLY A 36 -11.85 -12.99 12.09
CA GLY A 36 -13.14 -13.40 12.62
C GLY A 36 -14.14 -13.95 11.59
N ARG A 37 -13.70 -14.22 10.36
CA ARG A 37 -14.54 -14.82 9.32
C ARG A 37 -14.72 -16.34 9.50
N PRO A 38 -15.82 -16.93 8.98
CA PRO A 38 -16.97 -16.22 8.41
C PRO A 38 -17.76 -15.46 9.48
N PHE A 39 -18.34 -14.33 9.11
CA PHE A 39 -19.16 -13.54 10.03
C PHE A 39 -20.56 -14.15 10.17
N PRO A 40 -21.23 -14.03 11.33
CA PRO A 40 -22.58 -14.57 11.54
C PRO A 40 -23.64 -14.09 10.53
N ASP A 41 -23.44 -12.94 9.88
CA ASP A 41 -24.36 -12.31 8.93
C ASP A 41 -23.92 -12.41 7.47
N GLU A 42 -22.86 -13.17 7.16
CA GLU A 42 -22.20 -13.13 5.86
C GLU A 42 -23.09 -13.59 4.70
N ALA A 43 -23.94 -14.60 4.95
CA ALA A 43 -24.93 -15.11 4.01
C ALA A 43 -26.08 -14.14 3.71
N ASP A 44 -26.28 -13.09 4.53
CA ASP A 44 -27.39 -12.13 4.38
C ASP A 44 -26.95 -10.81 3.73
N THR A 45 -25.76 -10.77 3.11
CA THR A 45 -25.26 -9.56 2.45
C THR A 45 -26.09 -9.32 1.17
N PRO A 46 -26.92 -8.26 1.11
CA PRO A 46 -27.73 -8.01 -0.08
C PRO A 46 -26.84 -7.62 -1.26
N PRO A 47 -27.26 -7.92 -2.51
CA PRO A 47 -26.58 -7.38 -3.69
C PRO A 47 -26.60 -5.85 -3.67
N GLY A 48 -25.55 -5.23 -4.24
CA GLY A 48 -25.35 -3.78 -4.22
C GLY A 48 -26.61 -3.01 -4.65
N SER A 49 -26.97 -1.99 -3.88
CA SER A 49 -28.16 -1.17 -4.15
C SER A 49 -27.81 -0.04 -5.12
N PRO A 50 -28.64 0.24 -6.15
CA PRO A 50 -28.44 1.37 -7.07
C PRO A 50 -28.68 2.75 -6.40
N GLN A 51 -28.93 2.79 -5.09
CA GLN A 51 -29.21 4.02 -4.36
C GLN A 51 -27.97 4.90 -4.17
N SER A 52 -28.14 6.20 -4.45
CA SER A 52 -27.11 7.22 -4.19
C SER A 52 -26.77 7.32 -2.70
N TRP A 53 -25.56 7.81 -2.39
CA TRP A 53 -25.11 8.08 -1.02
C TRP A 53 -26.11 8.93 -0.22
N LYS A 54 -26.72 9.94 -0.85
CA LYS A 54 -27.68 10.86 -0.22
C LYS A 54 -28.97 10.14 0.20
N GLN A 55 -29.49 9.25 -0.65
CA GLN A 55 -30.70 8.48 -0.35
C GLN A 55 -30.46 7.51 0.82
N ARG A 56 -29.33 6.78 0.79
CA ARG A 56 -28.94 5.86 1.85
C ARG A 56 -28.73 6.58 3.20
N SER A 57 -28.08 7.75 3.15
CA SER A 57 -27.89 8.61 4.34
C SER A 57 -29.23 9.03 4.95
N ALA A 58 -30.19 9.44 4.12
CA ALA A 58 -31.51 9.88 4.57
C ALA A 58 -32.33 8.74 5.17
N ALA A 59 -32.33 7.55 4.54
CA ALA A 59 -33.02 6.38 5.03
C ALA A 59 -32.48 5.92 6.40
N LEU A 60 -31.15 5.83 6.55
CA LEU A 60 -30.53 5.49 7.82
C LEU A 60 -30.85 6.54 8.90
N ARG A 61 -30.76 7.83 8.57
CA ARG A 61 -31.11 8.92 9.48
C ARG A 61 -32.55 8.80 9.99
N HIS A 62 -33.50 8.52 9.08
CA HIS A 62 -34.91 8.38 9.43
C HIS A 62 -35.13 7.20 10.38
N ALA A 63 -34.55 6.03 10.06
CA ALA A 63 -34.63 4.84 10.90
C ALA A 63 -34.08 5.12 12.32
N LEU A 64 -32.93 5.78 12.43
CA LEU A 64 -32.34 6.10 13.73
C LEU A 64 -33.24 7.02 14.57
N LEU A 65 -33.72 8.13 14.00
CA LEU A 65 -34.57 9.09 14.73
C LEU A 65 -35.83 8.45 15.30
N HIS A 66 -36.39 7.44 14.62
CA HIS A 66 -37.59 6.75 15.07
C HIS A 66 -37.36 5.88 16.33
N HIS A 67 -36.12 5.43 16.57
CA HIS A 67 -35.83 4.42 17.61
C HIS A 67 -35.00 4.93 18.80
N LEU A 68 -34.48 6.16 18.76
CA LEU A 68 -33.57 6.68 19.80
C LEU A 68 -34.23 6.97 21.16
N ASP A 69 -35.53 7.25 21.20
CA ASP A 69 -36.29 7.64 22.40
C ASP A 69 -37.26 6.55 22.90
N ARG A 70 -37.07 5.30 22.47
CA ARG A 70 -37.95 4.20 22.88
C ARG A 70 -37.53 3.64 24.25
N ASP A 71 -38.51 3.43 25.12
CA ASP A 71 -38.29 2.84 26.45
C ASP A 71 -37.85 1.36 26.37
N ASP A 72 -38.42 0.58 25.45
CA ASP A 72 -38.01 -0.81 25.17
C ASP A 72 -36.86 -0.84 24.16
N VAL A 73 -35.64 -0.85 24.70
CA VAL A 73 -34.39 -0.82 23.95
C VAL A 73 -34.21 -2.05 23.06
N SER A 74 -34.50 -3.25 23.56
CA SER A 74 -34.29 -4.49 22.80
C SER A 74 -35.35 -4.65 21.70
N ALA A 75 -36.57 -4.15 21.88
CA ALA A 75 -37.52 -4.02 20.77
C ALA A 75 -37.05 -2.98 19.74
N ALA A 76 -36.57 -1.82 20.19
CA ALA A 76 -36.04 -0.78 19.31
C ALA A 76 -34.86 -1.28 18.47
N ALA A 77 -33.94 -2.04 19.06
CA ALA A 77 -32.80 -2.63 18.36
C ALA A 77 -33.22 -3.61 17.25
N ARG A 78 -34.18 -4.51 17.55
CA ARG A 78 -34.70 -5.48 16.56
C ARG A 78 -35.42 -4.80 15.40
N GLU A 79 -36.25 -3.81 15.69
CA GLU A 79 -36.98 -3.05 14.66
C GLU A 79 -36.02 -2.22 13.80
N LEU A 80 -35.04 -1.55 14.41
CA LEU A 80 -34.01 -0.82 13.69
C LEU A 80 -33.22 -1.74 12.76
N LEU A 81 -32.81 -2.92 13.24
CA LEU A 81 -32.13 -3.92 12.41
C LEU A 81 -33.01 -4.33 11.21
N SER A 82 -34.30 -4.59 11.43
CA SER A 82 -35.23 -4.93 10.34
C SER A 82 -35.29 -3.85 9.27
N GLN A 83 -35.22 -2.57 9.64
CA GLN A 83 -35.26 -1.46 8.69
C GLN A 83 -33.94 -1.31 7.92
N ILE A 84 -32.80 -1.47 8.58
CA ILE A 84 -31.49 -1.27 7.94
C ILE A 84 -30.98 -2.50 7.19
N ARG A 85 -31.53 -3.69 7.40
CA ARG A 85 -31.12 -4.93 6.71
C ARG A 85 -31.32 -4.85 5.19
N GLY A 86 -32.32 -4.10 4.73
CA GLY A 86 -32.55 -3.85 3.30
C GLY A 86 -31.69 -2.73 2.70
N LEU A 87 -30.89 -2.04 3.52
CA LEU A 87 -30.06 -0.92 3.08
C LEU A 87 -28.60 -1.36 2.87
N ASP A 88 -28.00 -0.88 1.79
CA ASP A 88 -26.55 -0.98 1.56
C ASP A 88 -25.81 0.06 2.43
N VAL A 89 -25.67 -0.26 3.71
CA VAL A 89 -25.05 0.59 4.72
C VAL A 89 -23.59 0.15 4.90
N SER A 90 -22.67 1.11 4.85
CA SER A 90 -21.26 0.89 5.22
C SER A 90 -20.94 1.55 6.55
N ALA A 91 -19.89 1.09 7.23
CA ALA A 91 -19.39 1.71 8.46
C ALA A 91 -19.04 3.20 8.29
N ARG A 92 -18.60 3.62 7.10
CA ARG A 92 -18.32 5.04 6.77
C ARG A 92 -19.59 5.87 6.71
N LEU A 93 -20.64 5.31 6.10
CA LEU A 93 -21.96 5.96 6.03
C LEU A 93 -22.55 6.16 7.44
N VAL A 94 -22.51 5.12 8.28
CA VAL A 94 -23.00 5.18 9.66
C VAL A 94 -22.34 6.31 10.44
N SER A 95 -21.01 6.39 10.41
CA SER A 95 -20.28 7.46 11.10
C SER A 95 -20.67 8.85 10.58
N SER A 96 -20.77 9.03 9.27
CA SER A 96 -21.15 10.33 8.69
C SER A 96 -22.57 10.76 9.07
N VAL A 97 -23.52 9.82 9.15
CA VAL A 97 -24.89 10.11 9.58
C VAL A 97 -24.95 10.43 11.06
N LEU A 98 -24.33 9.58 11.91
CA LEU A 98 -24.36 9.76 13.36
C LEU A 98 -23.63 11.02 13.82
N GLU A 99 -22.56 11.44 13.16
CA GLU A 99 -21.86 12.70 13.48
C GLU A 99 -22.79 13.92 13.42
N LYS A 100 -23.75 13.91 12.49
CA LYS A 100 -24.68 15.04 12.24
C LYS A 100 -26.05 14.85 12.90
N LEU A 101 -26.30 13.71 13.54
CA LEU A 101 -27.60 13.38 14.10
C LEU A 101 -27.80 14.11 15.45
N PRO A 102 -28.92 14.82 15.69
CA PRO A 102 -29.23 15.24 17.05
C PRO A 102 -29.56 13.98 17.88
N LEU A 103 -28.83 13.77 18.97
CA LEU A 103 -29.14 12.67 19.90
C LEU A 103 -29.90 13.23 21.09
N PRO A 104 -30.99 12.57 21.53
CA PRO A 104 -31.66 12.89 22.79
C PRO A 104 -30.69 12.91 23.98
N GLU A 105 -30.99 13.72 25.00
CA GLU A 105 -30.19 13.82 26.24
C GLU A 105 -30.48 12.67 27.23
N GLY A 106 -31.52 11.87 27.00
CA GLY A 106 -31.86 10.72 27.83
C GLY A 106 -30.88 9.54 27.70
N PRO A 107 -31.03 8.51 28.54
CA PRO A 107 -30.17 7.32 28.50
C PRO A 107 -30.42 6.40 27.27
N GLY A 108 -31.51 6.64 26.52
CA GLY A 108 -31.96 5.81 25.38
C GLY A 108 -30.87 5.54 24.34
N PRO A 109 -30.20 6.55 23.77
CA PRO A 109 -29.14 6.36 22.79
C PRO A 109 -27.96 5.52 23.29
N LEU A 110 -27.58 5.69 24.57
CA LEU A 110 -26.50 4.91 25.19
C LEU A 110 -26.92 3.45 25.41
N ALA A 111 -28.12 3.23 25.95
CA ALA A 111 -28.65 1.89 26.17
C ALA A 111 -28.82 1.13 24.85
N LEU A 112 -29.37 1.79 23.82
CA LEU A 112 -29.47 1.24 22.46
C LEU A 112 -28.10 0.95 21.86
N GLY A 113 -27.12 1.84 22.06
CA GLY A 113 -25.74 1.61 21.63
C GLY A 113 -25.15 0.33 22.25
N ARG A 114 -25.32 0.14 23.55
CA ARG A 114 -24.85 -1.06 24.27
C ARG A 114 -25.55 -2.33 23.78
N ASP A 115 -26.88 -2.29 23.65
CA ASP A 115 -27.68 -3.44 23.20
C ASP A 115 -27.30 -3.87 21.78
N LEU A 116 -27.16 -2.91 20.85
CA LEU A 116 -26.76 -3.19 19.46
C LEU A 116 -25.36 -3.79 19.36
N VAL A 117 -24.40 -3.35 20.18
CA VAL A 117 -23.05 -3.94 20.18
C VAL A 117 -23.05 -5.31 20.84
N ARG A 118 -23.74 -5.48 21.97
CA ARG A 118 -23.73 -6.71 22.76
C ARG A 118 -24.53 -7.84 22.11
N HIS A 119 -25.67 -7.53 21.50
CA HIS A 119 -26.65 -8.51 21.03
C HIS A 119 -26.88 -8.46 19.51
N GLY A 120 -26.24 -7.51 18.80
CA GLY A 120 -26.38 -7.40 17.35
C GLY A 120 -25.90 -8.65 16.62
N THR A 121 -26.77 -9.22 15.79
CA THR A 121 -26.48 -10.36 14.92
C THR A 121 -26.12 -9.94 13.48
N ASP A 122 -25.94 -8.64 13.24
CA ASP A 122 -25.66 -8.05 11.92
C ASP A 122 -24.64 -6.91 12.07
N ARG A 123 -23.66 -6.86 11.17
CA ARG A 123 -22.57 -5.87 11.21
C ARG A 123 -23.08 -4.43 11.18
N ARG A 124 -24.19 -4.16 10.48
CA ARG A 124 -24.78 -2.81 10.36
C ARG A 124 -25.33 -2.33 11.70
N ALA A 125 -25.99 -3.22 12.44
CA ALA A 125 -26.46 -2.93 13.79
C ALA A 125 -25.29 -2.62 14.73
N VAL A 126 -24.24 -3.45 14.69
CA VAL A 126 -23.04 -3.24 15.52
C VAL A 126 -22.32 -1.93 15.15
N TRP A 127 -22.21 -1.57 13.88
CA TRP A 127 -21.63 -0.29 13.46
C TRP A 127 -22.42 0.91 13.99
N VAL A 128 -23.75 0.85 13.97
CA VAL A 128 -24.61 1.87 14.59
C VAL A 128 -24.36 1.93 16.08
N GLY A 129 -24.34 0.78 16.75
CA GLY A 129 -24.07 0.70 18.19
C GLY A 129 -22.73 1.33 18.57
N LEU A 130 -21.65 0.98 17.88
CA LEU A 130 -20.32 1.57 18.06
C LEU A 130 -20.32 3.09 17.81
N GLY A 131 -21.06 3.56 16.80
CA GLY A 131 -21.19 4.99 16.53
C GLY A 131 -21.98 5.76 17.61
N LEU A 132 -22.99 5.13 18.22
CA LEU A 132 -23.73 5.71 19.35
C LEU A 132 -22.85 5.75 20.61
N LEU A 133 -22.12 4.67 20.90
CA LEU A 133 -21.16 4.63 22.01
C LEU A 133 -20.06 5.67 21.83
N ALA A 134 -19.57 5.90 20.61
CA ALA A 134 -18.60 6.97 20.35
C ALA A 134 -19.11 8.38 20.74
N ARG A 135 -20.43 8.61 20.76
CA ARG A 135 -21.02 9.92 21.05
C ARG A 135 -21.58 10.09 22.46
N ARG A 136 -22.02 9.00 23.09
CA ARG A 136 -22.71 9.02 24.39
C ARG A 136 -22.10 8.05 25.42
N GLY A 137 -21.18 7.19 25.01
CA GLY A 137 -20.49 6.25 25.90
C GLY A 137 -19.40 6.92 26.73
N GLY A 138 -18.85 6.16 27.66
CA GLY A 138 -17.71 6.56 28.49
C GLY A 138 -16.68 5.46 28.64
N PRO A 139 -15.62 5.67 29.45
CA PRO A 139 -14.52 4.70 29.59
C PRO A 139 -14.97 3.30 30.02
N GLY A 140 -16.07 3.18 30.77
CA GLY A 140 -16.65 1.90 31.18
C GLY A 140 -17.18 1.03 30.02
N ASP A 141 -17.32 1.60 28.82
CA ASP A 141 -17.75 0.87 27.62
C ASP A 141 -16.57 0.28 26.83
N ALA A 142 -15.32 0.53 27.25
CA ALA A 142 -14.12 0.13 26.51
C ALA A 142 -14.05 -1.39 26.26
N ASP A 143 -14.39 -2.22 27.24
CA ASP A 143 -14.39 -3.69 27.13
C ASP A 143 -15.37 -4.19 26.05
N LEU A 144 -16.57 -3.61 26.04
CA LEU A 144 -17.60 -3.93 25.06
C LEU A 144 -17.13 -3.56 23.65
N ILE A 145 -16.58 -2.35 23.50
CA ILE A 145 -16.11 -1.81 22.23
C ILE A 145 -14.90 -2.61 21.69
N ARG A 146 -13.88 -2.85 22.51
CA ARG A 146 -12.64 -3.52 22.09
C ARG A 146 -12.88 -4.98 21.72
N THR A 147 -13.76 -5.68 22.43
CA THR A 147 -14.12 -7.07 22.12
C THR A 147 -14.84 -7.17 20.78
N ALA A 148 -15.86 -6.33 20.55
CA ALA A 148 -16.54 -6.29 19.25
C ALA A 148 -15.59 -5.86 18.11
N GLY A 149 -14.66 -4.96 18.39
CA GLY A 149 -13.66 -4.46 17.45
C GLY A 149 -12.64 -5.49 16.96
N LEU A 150 -12.50 -6.64 17.64
CA LEU A 150 -11.59 -7.72 17.22
C LEU A 150 -12.02 -8.32 15.87
N LEU A 151 -13.30 -8.24 15.52
CA LEU A 151 -13.77 -8.58 14.18
C LEU A 151 -13.29 -7.52 13.19
N SER A 152 -12.65 -7.98 12.12
CA SER A 152 -12.05 -7.10 11.10
C SER A 152 -13.05 -6.16 10.43
N CYS A 153 -14.35 -6.51 10.39
CA CYS A 153 -15.42 -5.65 9.89
C CYS A 153 -15.79 -4.51 10.86
N CYS A 154 -15.42 -4.62 12.14
CA CYS A 154 -15.75 -3.67 13.21
C CYS A 154 -14.53 -2.90 13.75
N THR A 155 -13.30 -3.27 13.39
CA THR A 155 -12.06 -2.67 13.90
C THR A 155 -12.00 -1.15 13.73
N GLY A 156 -12.22 -0.62 12.52
CA GLY A 156 -12.19 0.82 12.26
C GLY A 156 -13.21 1.61 13.10
N PRO A 157 -14.51 1.22 13.10
CA PRO A 157 -15.51 1.79 14.00
C PRO A 157 -15.15 1.70 15.49
N ALA A 158 -14.61 0.58 15.95
CA ALA A 158 -14.21 0.39 17.34
C ALA A 158 -13.07 1.32 17.75
N ILE A 159 -12.05 1.52 16.89
CA ILE A 159 -10.97 2.49 17.15
C ILE A 159 -11.55 3.90 17.35
N ARG A 160 -12.46 4.33 16.47
CA ARG A 160 -13.12 5.65 16.60
C ARG A 160 -13.90 5.75 17.91
N ALA A 161 -14.62 4.70 18.29
CA ALA A 161 -15.36 4.66 19.55
C ALA A 161 -14.42 4.69 20.77
N LEU A 162 -13.36 3.87 20.80
CA LEU A 162 -12.35 3.86 21.88
C LEU A 162 -11.68 5.23 22.06
N LYS A 163 -11.35 5.92 20.95
CA LYS A 163 -10.82 7.29 20.99
C LYS A 163 -11.82 8.23 21.66
N ALA A 164 -13.08 8.20 21.22
CA ALA A 164 -14.09 9.16 21.64
C ALA A 164 -14.56 8.95 23.10
N VAL A 165 -14.65 7.70 23.57
CA VAL A 165 -15.04 7.41 24.95
C VAL A 165 -13.92 7.67 25.96
N GLY A 166 -12.70 8.01 25.51
CA GLY A 166 -11.56 8.27 26.38
C GLY A 166 -11.10 7.03 27.16
N CYS A 167 -11.04 5.86 26.52
CA CYS A 167 -10.56 4.63 27.16
C CYS A 167 -9.12 4.77 27.68
N ALA A 168 -8.69 3.86 28.56
CA ALA A 168 -7.32 3.88 29.05
C ALA A 168 -6.33 3.54 27.91
N THR A 169 -5.10 4.05 28.02
CA THR A 169 -4.01 3.71 27.07
C THR A 169 -3.76 2.21 27.00
N ALA A 170 -3.85 1.52 28.14
CA ALA A 170 -3.74 0.06 28.21
C ALA A 170 -4.80 -0.65 27.35
N ASP A 171 -6.01 -0.10 27.21
CA ASP A 171 -7.05 -0.69 26.37
C ASP A 171 -6.73 -0.57 24.89
N LEU A 172 -6.17 0.58 24.46
CA LEU A 172 -5.70 0.78 23.09
C LEU A 172 -4.50 -0.12 22.75
N ILE A 173 -3.56 -0.28 23.68
CA ILE A 173 -2.43 -1.19 23.54
C ILE A 173 -2.92 -2.63 23.40
N TRP A 174 -3.76 -3.08 24.34
CA TRP A 174 -4.36 -4.42 24.32
C TRP A 174 -5.05 -4.70 22.98
N PHE A 175 -5.78 -3.70 22.48
CA PHE A 175 -6.50 -3.80 21.22
C PHE A 175 -5.57 -3.84 20.02
N ALA A 176 -4.56 -2.96 19.97
CA ALA A 176 -3.57 -2.91 18.90
C ALA A 176 -2.79 -4.23 18.75
N GLU A 177 -2.46 -4.89 19.86
CA GLU A 177 -1.77 -6.18 19.87
C GLU A 177 -2.61 -7.32 19.26
N ARG A 178 -3.94 -7.24 19.40
CA ARG A 178 -4.89 -8.31 19.05
C ARG A 178 -5.67 -8.07 17.76
N ILE A 179 -5.30 -7.04 16.98
CA ILE A 179 -5.84 -6.83 15.63
C ILE A 179 -4.81 -7.17 14.55
N PRO A 180 -5.26 -7.62 13.36
CA PRO A 180 -4.37 -7.87 12.24
C PRO A 180 -3.51 -6.65 11.91
N ALA A 181 -2.23 -6.86 11.55
CA ALA A 181 -1.29 -5.78 11.29
C ALA A 181 -1.80 -4.77 10.24
N ARG A 182 -2.47 -5.26 9.18
CA ARG A 182 -3.10 -4.43 8.14
C ARG A 182 -4.19 -3.48 8.63
N LEU A 183 -4.73 -3.68 9.83
CA LEU A 183 -5.78 -2.86 10.45
C LEU A 183 -5.26 -2.02 11.62
N ARG A 184 -3.96 -2.15 11.97
CA ARG A 184 -3.39 -1.56 13.18
C ARG A 184 -3.14 -0.06 13.07
N ASP A 185 -3.07 0.48 11.85
CA ASP A 185 -2.71 1.88 11.61
C ASP A 185 -3.56 2.88 12.41
N GLY A 186 -4.89 2.71 12.42
CA GLY A 186 -5.78 3.60 13.19
C GLY A 186 -5.58 3.51 14.71
N ALA A 187 -5.15 2.35 15.23
CA ALA A 187 -4.85 2.19 16.65
C ALA A 187 -3.51 2.84 17.02
N LEU A 188 -2.52 2.74 16.14
CA LEU A 188 -1.26 3.47 16.29
C LEU A 188 -1.50 4.98 16.26
N GLN A 189 -2.41 5.48 15.41
CA GLN A 189 -2.85 6.87 15.44
C GLN A 189 -3.41 7.28 16.79
N ALA A 190 -4.35 6.49 17.29
CA ALA A 190 -4.98 6.75 18.56
C ALA A 190 -3.94 6.85 19.69
N LEU A 191 -2.88 6.05 19.62
CA LEU A 191 -1.78 6.06 20.59
C LEU A 191 -0.80 7.22 20.38
N CYS A 192 -0.49 7.61 19.14
CA CYS A 192 0.35 8.78 18.83
C CYS A 192 -0.26 10.09 19.34
N GLU A 193 -1.59 10.19 19.31
CA GLU A 193 -2.37 11.33 19.83
C GLU A 193 -2.43 11.36 21.38
N ARG A 194 -1.96 10.31 22.08
CA ARG A 194 -1.96 10.27 23.54
C ARG A 194 -0.70 10.93 24.09
N ASP A 195 -0.90 11.90 24.97
CA ASP A 195 0.18 12.41 25.82
C ASP A 195 0.41 11.48 27.02
N ASP A 196 0.84 10.25 26.75
CA ASP A 196 1.05 9.20 27.76
C ASP A 196 2.43 8.54 27.58
N PRO A 197 3.31 8.56 28.60
CA PRO A 197 4.60 7.86 28.56
C PRO A 197 4.49 6.37 28.22
N VAL A 198 3.43 5.69 28.68
CA VAL A 198 3.21 4.26 28.39
C VAL A 198 2.96 4.04 26.90
N ALA A 199 2.18 4.93 26.26
CA ALA A 199 1.96 4.89 24.83
C ALA A 199 3.29 5.10 24.07
N ARG A 200 4.09 6.10 24.47
CA ARG A 200 5.39 6.38 23.85
C ARG A 200 6.35 5.19 23.93
N THR A 201 6.48 4.58 25.10
CA THR A 201 7.33 3.39 25.28
C THR A 201 6.84 2.21 24.45
N TRP A 202 5.53 1.97 24.41
CA TRP A 202 4.97 0.88 23.62
C TRP A 202 5.15 1.13 22.11
N LEU A 203 4.93 2.35 21.62
CA LEU A 203 5.11 2.72 20.21
C LEU A 203 6.55 2.51 19.70
N LEU A 204 7.55 2.57 20.58
CA LEU A 204 8.94 2.23 20.23
C LEU A 204 9.16 0.73 20.03
N MET A 205 8.41 -0.10 20.76
CA MET A 205 8.55 -1.56 20.75
C MET A 205 7.54 -2.25 19.85
N ALA A 206 6.47 -1.56 19.46
CA ALA A 206 5.37 -2.12 18.70
C ALA A 206 5.84 -2.65 17.33
N PRO A 207 5.39 -3.85 16.92
CA PRO A 207 5.75 -4.41 15.62
C PRO A 207 5.21 -3.53 14.48
N LEU A 208 6.11 -3.16 13.54
CA LEU A 208 5.77 -2.48 12.30
C LEU A 208 5.81 -3.48 11.15
N ASP A 209 4.68 -3.61 10.48
CA ASP A 209 4.55 -4.45 9.29
C ASP A 209 5.11 -3.71 8.07
N ARG A 210 6.11 -4.29 7.39
CA ARG A 210 6.78 -3.65 6.25
C ARG A 210 5.87 -3.36 5.07
N ARG A 211 4.81 -4.17 4.86
CA ARG A 211 3.88 -4.01 3.73
C ARG A 211 2.80 -2.97 4.00
N HIS A 212 2.36 -2.87 5.26
CA HIS A 212 1.17 -2.09 5.63
C HIS A 212 1.47 -0.86 6.48
N SER A 213 2.71 -0.66 6.92
CA SER A 213 3.08 0.54 7.68
C SER A 213 3.02 1.76 6.79
N SER A 214 2.21 2.75 7.19
CA SER A 214 2.13 4.03 6.51
C SER A 214 3.39 4.89 6.80
N PRO A 215 3.94 5.60 5.79
CA PRO A 215 4.98 6.59 5.97
C PRO A 215 4.59 7.68 6.97
N SER A 216 3.34 8.17 6.93
CA SER A 216 2.87 9.23 7.84
C SER A 216 2.82 8.72 9.26
N ARG A 217 2.38 7.47 9.44
CA ARG A 217 2.40 6.79 10.73
C ARG A 217 3.81 6.65 11.29
N ALA A 218 4.77 6.26 10.46
CA ALA A 218 6.15 6.13 10.90
C ALA A 218 6.70 7.48 11.39
N ARG A 219 6.40 8.58 10.69
CA ARG A 219 6.77 9.93 11.11
C ARG A 219 6.14 10.31 12.45
N GLU A 220 4.84 10.14 12.59
CA GLU A 220 4.11 10.44 13.83
C GLU A 220 4.67 9.65 15.02
N ILE A 221 5.01 8.37 14.83
CA ILE A 221 5.65 7.56 15.89
C ILE A 221 7.01 8.15 16.27
N ALA A 222 7.84 8.53 15.30
CA ALA A 222 9.16 9.11 15.56
C ALA A 222 9.08 10.47 16.29
N GLU A 223 8.12 11.30 15.91
CA GLU A 223 7.84 12.60 16.54
C GLU A 223 7.30 12.42 17.98
N THR A 224 6.26 11.61 18.16
CA THR A 224 5.65 11.35 19.48
C THR A 224 6.64 10.70 20.45
N ALA A 225 7.51 9.80 19.95
CA ALA A 225 8.55 9.18 20.77
C ALA A 225 9.79 10.05 21.00
N ARG A 226 9.90 11.23 20.34
CA ARG A 226 11.09 12.09 20.38
C ARG A 226 12.36 11.33 20.00
N LEU A 227 12.30 10.62 18.87
CA LEU A 227 13.31 9.63 18.46
C LEU A 227 14.75 10.18 18.42
N ALA A 228 14.94 11.42 17.96
CA ALA A 228 16.25 12.06 17.91
C ALA A 228 16.91 12.15 19.30
N GLU A 229 16.14 12.59 20.30
CA GLU A 229 16.63 12.74 21.68
C GLU A 229 16.91 11.38 22.35
N LEU A 230 16.10 10.37 22.05
CA LEU A 230 16.33 9.01 22.55
C LEU A 230 17.61 8.39 21.96
N LEU A 231 17.88 8.64 20.68
CA LEU A 231 19.12 8.20 20.06
C LEU A 231 20.33 8.91 20.67
N GLU A 232 20.23 10.22 20.90
CA GLU A 232 21.29 11.08 21.46
C GLU A 232 21.58 10.76 22.94
N SER A 233 20.54 10.55 23.76
CA SER A 233 20.68 10.32 25.21
C SER A 233 21.17 8.92 25.59
N ARG A 234 21.05 7.93 24.71
CA ARG A 234 21.50 6.53 24.93
C ARG A 234 21.03 5.94 26.27
N PRO A 235 19.71 5.83 26.50
CA PRO A 235 19.20 5.26 27.75
C PRO A 235 19.71 3.82 27.94
N ALA A 236 20.07 3.48 29.17
CA ALA A 236 20.71 2.21 29.52
C ALA A 236 19.74 1.03 29.69
N ASP A 237 18.44 1.27 29.54
CA ASP A 237 17.40 0.26 29.69
C ASP A 237 17.24 -0.60 28.42
N ARG A 238 16.45 -1.69 28.55
CA ARG A 238 16.19 -2.60 27.43
C ARG A 238 15.52 -1.91 26.25
N ALA A 239 14.65 -0.92 26.51
CA ALA A 239 14.04 -0.11 25.47
C ALA A 239 15.10 0.71 24.73
N GLY A 240 16.05 1.31 25.45
CA GLY A 240 17.18 2.07 24.92
C GLY A 240 18.11 1.29 23.98
N ALA A 241 18.31 0.00 24.23
CA ALA A 241 19.07 -0.89 23.36
C ALA A 241 18.36 -1.17 22.02
N ALA A 242 17.03 -1.12 21.99
CA ALA A 242 16.24 -1.35 20.76
C ALA A 242 16.08 -0.09 19.89
N VAL A 243 16.38 1.10 20.43
CA VAL A 243 16.17 2.39 19.74
C VAL A 243 16.89 2.48 18.38
N PRO A 244 18.16 2.08 18.21
CA PRO A 244 18.83 2.17 16.90
C PRO A 244 18.13 1.34 15.81
N ALA A 245 17.75 0.09 16.13
CA ALA A 245 17.01 -0.77 15.22
C ALA A 245 15.62 -0.20 14.90
N ARG A 246 14.96 0.40 15.91
CA ARG A 246 13.67 1.08 15.72
C ARG A 246 13.78 2.30 14.81
N ALA A 247 14.81 3.12 15.02
CA ALA A 247 15.07 4.31 14.20
C ALA A 247 15.30 3.94 12.73
N LEU A 248 16.10 2.90 12.51
CA LEU A 248 16.33 2.33 11.19
C LEU A 248 15.02 1.91 10.50
N ARG A 249 14.14 1.17 11.20
CA ARG A 249 12.83 0.75 10.67
C ARG A 249 11.92 1.94 10.36
N LEU A 250 11.86 2.93 11.25
CA LEU A 250 11.00 4.11 11.07
C LEU A 250 11.47 4.98 9.90
N LEU A 251 12.77 5.27 9.81
CA LEU A 251 13.33 5.99 8.67
C LEU A 251 13.03 5.25 7.36
N THR A 252 13.19 3.92 7.32
CA THR A 252 12.92 3.11 6.12
C THR A 252 11.43 3.17 5.76
N ALA A 253 10.52 3.08 6.72
CA ALA A 253 9.09 3.17 6.45
C ALA A 253 8.67 4.55 5.92
N MET A 254 9.31 5.63 6.40
CA MET A 254 9.03 6.99 5.94
C MET A 254 9.43 7.25 4.48
N THR A 255 10.25 6.41 3.84
CA THR A 255 10.67 6.59 2.43
C THR A 255 9.66 6.02 1.43
N GLY A 256 8.66 5.26 1.89
CA GLY A 256 7.63 4.65 1.04
C GLY A 256 6.57 5.62 0.50
N HIS A 257 5.72 5.12 -0.41
CA HIS A 257 4.67 5.89 -1.11
C HIS A 257 3.24 5.36 -0.88
N ASN A 258 3.08 4.33 -0.05
CA ASN A 258 1.80 3.68 0.24
C ASN A 258 0.81 4.54 1.04
N ASP A 259 1.14 5.81 1.34
CA ASP A 259 0.25 6.83 1.90
C ASP A 259 0.39 8.17 1.15
N TYR A 260 0.41 8.11 -0.18
CA TYR A 260 0.41 9.25 -1.12
C TYR A 260 1.64 10.15 -1.10
N ARG A 261 2.56 10.05 -0.13
CA ARG A 261 3.86 10.74 -0.17
C ARG A 261 4.88 10.10 0.75
N ALA A 262 6.15 10.30 0.44
CA ALA A 262 7.22 10.04 1.38
C ALA A 262 7.25 11.12 2.48
N GLU A 263 7.55 10.69 3.70
CA GLU A 263 7.46 11.53 4.90
C GLU A 263 8.84 11.90 5.46
N VAL A 264 9.93 11.27 5.01
CA VAL A 264 11.29 11.66 5.41
C VAL A 264 11.58 13.16 5.17
N PRO A 265 11.26 13.75 4.01
CA PRO A 265 11.49 15.19 3.79
C PRO A 265 10.67 16.10 4.72
N HIS A 266 9.58 15.58 5.30
CA HIS A 266 8.68 16.32 6.19
C HIS A 266 8.99 16.08 7.67
N TYR A 267 9.96 15.21 7.97
CA TYR A 267 10.40 14.95 9.33
C TYR A 267 11.54 15.90 9.69
N THR A 268 11.23 16.94 10.48
CA THR A 268 12.18 18.01 10.85
C THR A 268 13.49 17.48 11.44
N ASP A 269 13.43 16.40 12.22
CA ASP A 269 14.60 15.80 12.87
C ASP A 269 15.31 14.73 12.01
N ALA A 270 14.92 14.52 10.74
CA ALA A 270 15.47 13.45 9.90
C ALA A 270 17.01 13.43 9.88
N LYS A 271 17.66 14.57 9.58
CA LYS A 271 19.13 14.67 9.56
C LYS A 271 19.75 14.32 10.92
N ARG A 272 19.14 14.80 12.02
CA ARG A 272 19.59 14.50 13.38
C ARG A 272 19.49 13.00 13.68
N VAL A 273 18.38 12.37 13.31
CA VAL A 273 18.17 10.92 13.47
C VAL A 273 19.17 10.13 12.64
N TYR A 274 19.42 10.49 11.38
CA TYR A 274 20.46 9.85 10.55
C TYR A 274 21.84 9.94 11.21
N ALA A 275 22.25 11.14 11.65
CA ALA A 275 23.54 11.34 12.29
C ALA A 275 23.65 10.58 13.63
N ALA A 276 22.59 10.55 14.43
CA ALA A 276 22.56 9.84 15.71
C ALA A 276 22.52 8.31 15.54
N LEU A 277 21.76 7.81 14.56
CA LEU A 277 21.75 6.40 14.18
C LEU A 277 23.13 5.95 13.72
N LEU A 278 23.82 6.75 12.91
CA LEU A 278 25.17 6.45 12.44
C LEU A 278 26.15 6.22 13.60
N ARG A 279 26.09 7.06 14.65
CA ARG A 279 26.92 6.91 15.86
C ARG A 279 26.61 5.63 16.65
N ARG A 280 25.45 5.03 16.44
CA ARG A 280 24.95 3.84 17.15
C ARG A 280 24.78 2.63 16.23
N LEU A 281 25.26 2.71 14.98
CA LEU A 281 24.98 1.69 13.97
C LEU A 281 25.53 0.30 14.36
N ALA A 282 26.65 0.28 15.09
CA ALA A 282 27.24 -0.95 15.64
C ALA A 282 26.38 -1.63 16.72
N GLU A 283 25.39 -0.92 17.29
CA GLU A 283 24.44 -1.48 18.27
C GLU A 283 23.25 -2.17 17.59
N VAL A 284 23.05 -1.97 16.28
CA VAL A 284 22.00 -2.67 15.52
C VAL A 284 22.42 -4.13 15.33
N PRO A 285 21.66 -5.10 15.88
CA PRO A 285 22.07 -6.50 15.78
C PRO A 285 21.95 -6.99 14.33
N PRO A 286 22.92 -7.76 13.81
CA PRO A 286 22.82 -8.36 12.48
C PRO A 286 21.57 -9.24 12.37
N SER A 287 20.71 -8.94 11.41
CA SER A 287 19.56 -9.77 11.02
C SER A 287 19.21 -9.48 9.57
N LEU A 288 18.52 -10.41 8.90
CA LEU A 288 18.07 -10.20 7.53
C LEU A 288 17.13 -8.98 7.41
N ASP A 289 16.31 -8.73 8.43
CA ASP A 289 15.44 -7.56 8.50
C ASP A 289 16.22 -6.25 8.56
N HIS A 290 17.24 -6.17 9.42
CA HIS A 290 18.08 -4.97 9.52
C HIS A 290 18.95 -4.79 8.28
N PHE A 291 19.35 -5.89 7.62
CA PHE A 291 20.08 -5.81 6.36
C PHE A 291 19.19 -5.14 5.31
N ALA A 292 17.95 -5.62 5.18
CA ALA A 292 16.99 -5.08 4.23
C ALA A 292 16.66 -3.60 4.51
N ASP A 293 16.52 -3.20 5.78
CA ASP A 293 16.33 -1.78 6.14
C ASP A 293 17.53 -0.92 5.75
N LEU A 294 18.75 -1.36 6.08
CA LEU A 294 19.98 -0.62 5.78
C LEU A 294 20.20 -0.49 4.27
N LEU A 295 19.98 -1.56 3.52
CA LEU A 295 20.08 -1.53 2.06
C LEU A 295 19.00 -0.62 1.45
N SER A 296 17.77 -0.67 1.96
CA SER A 296 16.68 0.22 1.50
C SER A 296 16.98 1.69 1.78
N LEU A 297 17.49 2.02 2.97
CA LEU A 297 17.94 3.39 3.29
C LEU A 297 19.10 3.83 2.42
N LEU A 298 20.05 2.94 2.12
CA LEU A 298 21.19 3.24 1.27
C LEU A 298 20.74 3.55 -0.18
N LEU A 299 19.79 2.77 -0.71
CA LEU A 299 19.19 3.01 -2.03
C LEU A 299 18.44 4.36 -2.06
N ASP A 300 17.73 4.70 -0.99
CA ASP A 300 16.99 5.96 -0.88
C ASP A 300 17.92 7.18 -0.72
N LEU A 301 19.02 7.06 0.04
CA LEU A 301 20.08 8.08 0.12
C LEU A 301 20.77 8.32 -1.23
N HIS A 302 20.81 7.31 -2.11
CA HIS A 302 21.43 7.42 -3.43
C HIS A 302 20.51 8.09 -4.46
N SER A 303 19.23 7.71 -4.49
CA SER A 303 18.34 8.00 -5.62
C SER A 303 16.90 8.35 -5.23
N GLY A 304 16.57 8.36 -3.95
CA GLY A 304 15.21 8.53 -3.43
C GLY A 304 15.01 9.84 -2.65
N HIS A 305 14.13 9.82 -1.64
CA HIS A 305 13.67 11.06 -0.99
C HIS A 305 14.69 11.60 0.01
N SER A 306 15.39 10.72 0.73
CA SER A 306 16.45 11.10 1.66
C SER A 306 17.63 11.76 0.96
N ALA A 307 17.84 11.53 -0.34
CA ALA A 307 18.85 12.23 -1.12
C ALA A 307 18.56 13.74 -1.29
N LEU A 308 17.32 14.17 -1.08
CA LEU A 308 16.87 15.57 -1.19
C LEU A 308 16.80 16.32 0.14
N LEU A 309 17.16 15.67 1.25
CA LEU A 309 17.36 16.39 2.50
C LEU A 309 18.48 17.43 2.32
N ASP A 310 18.39 18.52 3.06
CA ASP A 310 19.35 19.64 3.01
C ASP A 310 20.68 19.25 3.68
N TRP A 311 21.43 18.34 3.06
CA TRP A 311 22.69 17.81 3.58
C TRP A 311 23.80 18.84 3.49
N GLU A 312 24.69 18.86 4.49
CA GLU A 312 25.97 19.53 4.32
C GLU A 312 26.82 18.84 3.25
N ALA A 313 27.76 19.57 2.64
CA ALA A 313 28.64 19.03 1.60
C ALA A 313 29.36 17.77 2.09
N GLY A 314 29.16 16.64 1.39
CA GLY A 314 29.77 15.35 1.72
C GLY A 314 29.09 14.58 2.87
N GLU A 315 28.06 15.14 3.53
CA GLU A 315 27.40 14.48 4.66
C GLU A 315 26.61 13.24 4.22
N ARG A 316 25.81 13.37 3.17
CA ARG A 316 25.04 12.28 2.56
C ARG A 316 25.94 11.11 2.18
N GLU A 317 27.06 11.41 1.51
CA GLU A 317 28.04 10.44 1.03
C GLU A 317 28.71 9.71 2.19
N ARG A 318 29.04 10.41 3.27
CA ARG A 318 29.63 9.82 4.48
C ARG A 318 28.65 8.87 5.18
N ILE A 319 27.37 9.23 5.26
CA ILE A 319 26.32 8.37 5.82
C ILE A 319 26.16 7.12 4.95
N ALA A 320 26.02 7.29 3.64
CA ALA A 320 25.90 6.19 2.69
C ALA A 320 27.11 5.24 2.74
N ALA A 321 28.33 5.78 2.73
CA ALA A 321 29.56 5.01 2.83
C ALA A 321 29.64 4.22 4.15
N SER A 322 29.18 4.80 5.25
CA SER A 322 29.19 4.14 6.56
C SER A 322 28.19 2.99 6.64
N ILE A 323 26.98 3.17 6.09
CA ILE A 323 25.99 2.09 5.97
C ILE A 323 26.55 0.97 5.09
N GLY A 324 27.12 1.32 3.93
CA GLY A 324 27.75 0.36 3.03
C GLY A 324 28.91 -0.41 3.68
N ALA A 325 29.72 0.25 4.50
CA ALA A 325 30.80 -0.41 5.24
C ALA A 325 30.27 -1.44 6.26
N VAL A 326 29.13 -1.19 6.90
CA VAL A 326 28.48 -2.16 7.80
C VAL A 326 27.98 -3.37 7.02
N LEU A 327 27.28 -3.15 5.90
CA LEU A 327 26.73 -4.24 5.08
C LEU A 327 27.81 -5.15 4.48
N ARG A 328 29.05 -4.67 4.33
CA ARG A 328 30.19 -5.45 3.84
C ARG A 328 30.94 -6.24 4.92
N ARG A 329 30.59 -6.09 6.21
CA ARG A 329 31.25 -6.85 7.27
C ARG A 329 30.89 -8.34 7.20
N PRO A 330 31.80 -9.26 7.60
CA PRO A 330 31.58 -10.71 7.48
C PRO A 330 30.28 -11.21 8.11
N GLU A 331 29.88 -10.66 9.25
CA GLU A 331 28.66 -11.06 9.95
C GLU A 331 27.38 -10.69 9.19
N TRP A 332 27.41 -9.63 8.36
CA TRP A 332 26.28 -9.21 7.53
C TRP A 332 26.26 -9.94 6.19
N THR A 333 27.42 -10.14 5.56
CA THR A 333 27.52 -10.87 4.29
C THR A 333 27.21 -12.36 4.47
N ALA A 334 27.56 -12.97 5.61
CA ALA A 334 27.18 -14.33 5.93
C ALA A 334 25.65 -14.50 6.03
N LEU A 335 24.92 -13.52 6.58
CA LEU A 335 23.45 -13.53 6.64
C LEU A 335 22.82 -13.53 5.24
N ALA A 336 23.32 -12.68 4.34
CA ALA A 336 22.83 -12.61 2.96
C ALA A 336 23.03 -13.94 2.22
N SER A 337 24.23 -14.52 2.31
CA SER A 337 24.56 -15.81 1.70
C SER A 337 23.75 -16.97 2.27
N ALA A 338 23.50 -16.99 3.58
CA ALA A 338 22.65 -18.00 4.22
C ALA A 338 21.19 -17.87 3.74
N ALA A 339 20.68 -16.63 3.65
CA ALA A 339 19.32 -16.37 3.19
C ALA A 339 19.11 -16.88 1.76
N GLU A 340 20.07 -16.72 0.84
CA GLU A 340 20.00 -17.21 -0.55
C GLU A 340 19.76 -18.71 -0.69
N THR A 341 20.18 -19.50 0.30
CA THR A 341 20.04 -20.96 0.31
C THR A 341 18.94 -21.44 1.27
N SER A 342 18.18 -20.52 1.86
CA SER A 342 17.11 -20.84 2.80
C SER A 342 15.97 -21.62 2.14
N GLY A 343 15.44 -22.60 2.87
CA GLY A 343 14.20 -23.28 2.51
C GLY A 343 12.96 -22.37 2.60
N ALA A 344 13.02 -21.32 3.43
CA ALA A 344 11.97 -20.33 3.54
C ALA A 344 11.98 -19.39 2.33
N GLU A 345 10.89 -19.37 1.58
CA GLU A 345 10.76 -18.64 0.32
C GLU A 345 11.06 -17.13 0.45
N THR A 346 10.50 -16.47 1.47
CA THR A 346 10.72 -15.03 1.72
C THR A 346 12.19 -14.72 2.01
N GLU A 347 12.89 -15.58 2.77
CA GLU A 347 14.31 -15.40 3.07
C GLU A 347 15.16 -15.60 1.81
N ARG A 348 14.87 -16.65 1.04
CA ARG A 348 15.53 -16.92 -0.25
C ARG A 348 15.38 -15.76 -1.22
N ARG A 349 14.17 -15.23 -1.38
CA ARG A 349 13.90 -14.06 -2.23
C ARG A 349 14.71 -12.84 -1.80
N ARG A 350 14.78 -12.58 -0.49
CA ARG A 350 15.58 -11.48 0.07
C ARG A 350 17.08 -11.67 -0.13
N GLY A 351 17.61 -12.87 0.11
CA GLY A 351 19.02 -13.16 -0.15
C GLY A 351 19.39 -12.90 -1.62
N GLN A 352 18.57 -13.40 -2.55
CA GLN A 352 18.80 -13.19 -3.97
C GLN A 352 18.68 -11.71 -4.38
N TRP A 353 17.73 -10.98 -3.79
CA TRP A 353 17.60 -9.53 -3.96
C TRP A 353 18.85 -8.79 -3.45
N ILE A 354 19.36 -9.12 -2.25
CA ILE A 354 20.57 -8.53 -1.70
C ILE A 354 21.76 -8.75 -2.64
N ARG A 355 21.93 -9.97 -3.15
CA ARG A 355 23.02 -10.30 -4.08
C ARG A 355 22.95 -9.50 -5.38
N ARG A 356 21.77 -9.44 -6.00
CA ARG A 356 21.57 -8.71 -7.28
C ARG A 356 21.74 -7.21 -7.09
N THR A 357 21.20 -6.66 -6.02
CA THR A 357 21.26 -5.23 -5.71
C THR A 357 22.70 -4.81 -5.38
N GLY A 358 23.43 -5.67 -4.67
CA GLY A 358 24.74 -5.35 -4.13
C GLY A 358 24.69 -4.20 -3.12
N VAL A 359 25.86 -3.80 -2.63
CA VAL A 359 26.00 -2.58 -1.82
C VAL A 359 26.44 -1.47 -2.77
N PRO A 360 25.55 -0.52 -3.15
CA PRO A 360 25.89 0.51 -4.10
C PRO A 360 27.06 1.36 -3.58
N GLU A 361 27.91 1.79 -4.50
CA GLU A 361 28.94 2.76 -4.18
C GLU A 361 28.29 4.13 -3.87
N PRO A 362 28.91 4.96 -3.01
CA PRO A 362 28.44 6.32 -2.81
C PRO A 362 28.35 7.03 -4.15
N PRO A 363 27.31 7.84 -4.40
CA PRO A 363 27.24 8.60 -5.64
C PRO A 363 28.51 9.46 -5.75
N PRO A 364 29.13 9.56 -6.95
CA PRO A 364 30.24 10.47 -7.14
C PRO A 364 29.80 11.88 -6.73
N THR A 365 30.69 12.66 -6.12
CA THR A 365 30.46 14.09 -5.89
C THR A 365 30.15 14.73 -7.23
N GLY A 366 28.87 14.97 -7.49
CA GLY A 366 28.49 15.86 -8.55
C GLY A 366 29.03 17.22 -8.16
N ASP A 367 30.01 17.73 -8.90
CA ASP A 367 30.04 19.16 -9.10
C ASP A 367 28.61 19.52 -9.48
N ALA A 368 27.94 20.32 -8.66
CA ALA A 368 26.71 20.97 -9.04
C ALA A 368 27.09 21.94 -10.16
N GLY A 369 27.35 21.39 -11.34
CA GLY A 369 27.89 22.09 -12.48
C GLY A 369 26.90 23.19 -12.79
N GLN A 370 27.30 24.43 -12.53
CA GLN A 370 26.61 25.63 -12.98
C GLN A 370 26.75 25.80 -14.51
N GLY A 371 26.87 24.69 -15.25
CA GLY A 371 26.90 24.64 -16.70
C GLY A 371 25.48 24.62 -17.26
N ALA A 372 25.31 25.11 -18.48
CA ALA A 372 24.02 25.08 -19.18
C ALA A 372 23.55 23.65 -19.53
N VAL A 373 24.46 22.66 -19.49
CA VAL A 373 24.22 21.27 -19.88
C VAL A 373 24.11 20.37 -18.65
N HIS A 374 23.03 19.59 -18.60
CA HIS A 374 22.67 18.69 -17.53
C HIS A 374 23.14 17.26 -17.85
N ARG A 375 23.36 16.46 -16.81
CA ARG A 375 23.67 15.03 -16.91
C ARG A 375 22.53 14.19 -16.36
N LEU A 376 22.00 13.30 -17.19
CA LEU A 376 21.02 12.30 -16.78
C LEU A 376 21.73 11.03 -16.29
N SER A 377 21.21 10.42 -15.24
CA SER A 377 21.44 8.99 -14.93
C SER A 377 20.13 8.30 -14.57
N VAL A 378 19.99 7.05 -15.00
CA VAL A 378 18.82 6.20 -14.82
C VAL A 378 19.18 5.02 -13.93
N HIS A 379 18.52 4.91 -12.79
CA HIS A 379 18.76 3.86 -11.81
C HIS A 379 17.51 3.01 -11.65
N VAL A 380 17.61 1.71 -11.94
CA VAL A 380 16.54 0.76 -11.65
C VAL A 380 16.68 0.30 -10.20
N VAL A 381 15.66 0.56 -9.39
CA VAL A 381 15.65 0.19 -7.97
C VAL A 381 14.57 -0.85 -7.70
N VAL A 382 15.01 -2.01 -7.20
CA VAL A 382 14.15 -3.09 -6.75
C VAL A 382 13.98 -2.97 -5.23
N PRO A 383 12.75 -2.83 -4.70
CA PRO A 383 12.52 -2.75 -3.26
C PRO A 383 12.70 -4.12 -2.57
N ASP A 384 12.78 -4.13 -1.24
CA ASP A 384 12.76 -5.34 -0.42
C ASP A 384 11.55 -6.23 -0.81
N PRO A 385 11.75 -7.51 -1.19
CA PRO A 385 10.66 -8.43 -1.55
C PRO A 385 9.60 -8.66 -0.44
N ALA A 386 9.93 -8.38 0.82
CA ALA A 386 8.96 -8.45 1.91
C ALA A 386 8.18 -7.14 2.13
N GLY A 387 8.55 -6.05 1.45
CA GLY A 387 7.85 -4.76 1.46
C GLY A 387 6.79 -4.66 0.37
N PRO A 388 6.25 -3.45 0.14
CA PRO A 388 5.34 -3.19 -0.98
C PRO A 388 6.06 -3.46 -2.32
N PRO A 389 5.37 -4.05 -3.32
CA PRO A 389 5.95 -4.28 -4.64
C PRO A 389 6.09 -2.96 -5.41
N GLY A 390 6.99 -2.94 -6.41
CA GLY A 390 7.13 -1.83 -7.34
C GLY A 390 8.59 -1.52 -7.67
N VAL A 391 9.09 -2.07 -8.77
CA VAL A 391 10.41 -1.70 -9.32
C VAL A 391 10.31 -0.29 -9.89
N GLN A 392 11.26 0.58 -9.58
CA GLN A 392 11.23 2.00 -9.96
C GLN A 392 12.37 2.31 -10.93
N ALA A 393 12.08 3.04 -12.01
CA ALA A 393 13.11 3.68 -12.83
C ALA A 393 13.35 5.11 -12.32
N ARG A 394 14.31 5.26 -11.40
CA ARG A 394 14.65 6.54 -10.77
C ARG A 394 15.56 7.35 -11.68
N LEU A 395 15.12 8.56 -12.00
CA LEU A 395 15.82 9.51 -12.88
C LEU A 395 16.55 10.52 -12.01
N LEU A 396 17.86 10.65 -12.20
CA LEU A 396 18.69 11.63 -11.53
C LEU A 396 19.22 12.64 -12.56
N VAL A 397 19.11 13.92 -12.23
CA VAL A 397 19.66 15.02 -13.02
C VAL A 397 20.76 15.67 -12.19
N ASN A 398 21.99 15.66 -12.70
CA ASN A 398 23.18 16.13 -11.98
C ASN A 398 23.33 15.47 -10.59
N GLY A 399 22.99 14.18 -10.49
CA GLY A 399 23.05 13.42 -9.23
C GLY A 399 21.93 13.71 -8.23
N ARG A 400 20.92 14.51 -8.62
CA ARG A 400 19.73 14.80 -7.80
C ARG A 400 18.50 14.06 -8.33
N PRO A 401 17.71 13.38 -7.48
CA PRO A 401 16.49 12.70 -7.91
C PRO A 401 15.43 13.66 -8.46
N LEU A 402 15.07 13.49 -9.72
CA LEU A 402 14.11 14.36 -10.41
C LEU A 402 12.68 14.18 -9.90
N ILE A 403 12.21 12.94 -9.83
CA ILE A 403 10.80 12.64 -9.52
C ILE A 403 10.49 12.95 -8.05
N PRO A 404 11.28 12.51 -7.05
CA PRO A 404 11.07 12.91 -5.66
C PRO A 404 11.03 14.43 -5.42
N GLU A 405 11.70 15.22 -6.27
CA GLU A 405 11.71 16.69 -6.20
C GLU A 405 10.48 17.32 -6.85
N ALA A 406 9.95 16.71 -7.91
CA ALA A 406 8.89 17.27 -8.75
C ALA A 406 7.49 16.69 -8.53
N PHE A 407 7.40 15.48 -7.97
CA PHE A 407 6.14 14.75 -7.85
C PHE A 407 6.15 13.86 -6.60
N THR A 408 5.32 14.20 -5.63
CA THR A 408 5.26 13.50 -4.34
C THR A 408 4.14 12.48 -4.24
N ALA A 409 3.14 12.54 -5.13
CA ALA A 409 1.91 11.75 -5.05
C ALA A 409 2.08 10.24 -5.32
N GLY A 410 3.23 9.83 -5.84
CA GLY A 410 3.51 8.43 -6.16
C GLY A 410 4.93 8.18 -6.67
N PRO A 411 5.26 6.90 -6.92
CA PRO A 411 6.60 6.50 -7.34
C PRO A 411 6.86 6.80 -8.83
N PRO A 412 8.14 6.80 -9.24
CA PRO A 412 8.51 6.71 -10.66
C PRO A 412 7.86 5.52 -11.35
N ASN A 413 7.56 5.68 -12.64
CA ASN A 413 7.09 4.58 -13.46
C ASN A 413 8.13 3.45 -13.53
N PRO A 414 7.68 2.19 -13.70
CA PRO A 414 8.57 1.04 -13.73
C PRO A 414 9.45 1.04 -15.00
N PRO A 415 10.62 0.37 -14.97
CA PRO A 415 11.53 0.31 -16.11
C PRO A 415 10.90 -0.30 -17.36
N GLU A 416 9.97 -1.25 -17.22
CA GLU A 416 9.26 -1.82 -18.36
C GLU A 416 8.41 -0.78 -19.11
N TYR A 417 7.90 0.22 -18.40
CA TYR A 417 7.14 1.32 -19.00
C TYR A 417 8.06 2.36 -19.64
N LEU A 418 9.07 2.86 -18.91
CA LEU A 418 9.94 3.94 -19.41
C LEU A 418 11.00 3.47 -20.40
N LEU A 419 11.70 2.37 -20.07
CA LEU A 419 12.81 1.83 -20.85
C LEU A 419 12.35 0.77 -21.85
N GLY A 420 11.52 -0.18 -21.41
CA GLY A 420 11.05 -1.28 -22.27
C GLY A 420 10.24 -0.83 -23.48
N ARG A 421 9.58 0.33 -23.39
CA ARG A 421 8.86 0.96 -24.52
C ARG A 421 9.66 2.05 -25.24
N GLY A 422 10.92 2.28 -24.84
CA GLY A 422 11.78 3.32 -25.42
C GLY A 422 11.23 4.74 -25.26
N LEU A 423 10.41 5.01 -24.24
CA LEU A 423 9.76 6.32 -24.07
C LEU A 423 10.76 7.43 -23.77
N LEU A 424 11.91 7.10 -23.20
CA LEU A 424 13.00 8.04 -22.97
C LEU A 424 13.91 8.27 -24.18
N ARG A 425 13.69 7.60 -25.33
CA ARG A 425 14.50 7.86 -26.52
C ARG A 425 14.09 9.18 -27.18
N ALA A 426 15.04 10.11 -27.32
CA ALA A 426 14.79 11.43 -27.89
C ALA A 426 14.89 11.44 -29.42
N THR A 427 13.78 11.77 -30.07
CA THR A 427 13.67 12.00 -31.52
C THR A 427 13.46 13.48 -31.82
N ASP A 428 13.60 13.88 -33.08
CA ASP A 428 13.26 15.22 -33.57
C ASP A 428 11.78 15.57 -33.36
N GLU A 429 10.90 14.59 -33.47
CA GLU A 429 9.48 14.71 -33.08
C GLU A 429 9.33 14.80 -31.54
N PRO A 430 8.75 15.88 -30.99
CA PRO A 430 8.50 16.00 -29.55
C PRO A 430 7.47 14.98 -29.05
N ARG A 431 7.79 14.30 -27.95
CA ARG A 431 6.92 13.27 -27.36
C ARG A 431 6.59 13.56 -25.92
N ARG A 432 5.32 13.42 -25.56
CA ARG A 432 4.83 13.53 -24.19
C ARG A 432 5.02 12.19 -23.48
N VAL A 433 5.70 12.20 -22.34
CA VAL A 433 6.10 11.01 -21.57
C VAL A 433 5.67 11.14 -20.12
N GLN A 434 4.96 10.14 -19.61
CA GLN A 434 4.58 10.05 -18.19
C GLN A 434 5.76 9.46 -17.39
N LEU A 435 6.39 10.25 -16.53
CA LEU A 435 7.54 9.81 -15.73
C LEU A 435 7.14 9.12 -14.42
N ALA A 436 5.99 9.51 -13.85
CA ALA A 436 5.48 9.00 -12.59
C ALA A 436 3.97 9.08 -12.57
N GLU A 437 3.33 8.16 -11.84
CA GLU A 437 1.89 8.15 -11.59
C GLU A 437 1.66 8.15 -10.07
N ALA A 438 0.58 8.78 -9.63
CA ALA A 438 0.20 8.72 -8.23
C ALA A 438 -0.06 7.27 -7.78
N TRP A 439 0.20 6.98 -6.51
CA TRP A 439 0.00 5.64 -5.93
C TRP A 439 -1.43 5.12 -6.11
N CYS A 440 -2.43 6.01 -6.09
CA CYS A 440 -3.83 5.64 -6.30
C CYS A 440 -4.12 5.36 -7.78
N THR A 441 -4.08 6.38 -8.62
CA THR A 441 -4.17 6.37 -10.10
C THR A 441 -3.99 7.83 -10.58
N GLU A 442 -3.69 8.01 -11.87
CA GLU A 442 -3.69 9.33 -12.51
C GLU A 442 -5.04 10.05 -12.33
N GLY A 443 -6.16 9.35 -12.45
CA GLY A 443 -7.49 9.94 -12.32
C GLY A 443 -7.81 10.49 -10.93
N CYS A 444 -7.08 10.08 -9.89
CA CYS A 444 -7.31 10.52 -8.51
C CYS A 444 -6.34 11.59 -8.04
N CYS A 445 -5.02 11.36 -8.16
CA CYS A 445 -4.00 12.30 -7.69
C CYS A 445 -3.00 12.72 -8.77
N GLY A 446 -3.29 12.40 -10.04
CA GLY A 446 -2.51 12.86 -11.19
C GLY A 446 -1.27 12.03 -11.46
N ALA A 447 -0.48 12.54 -12.41
CA ALA A 447 0.77 11.97 -12.89
C ALA A 447 1.71 13.11 -13.31
N LEU A 448 3.01 12.82 -13.40
CA LEU A 448 4.02 13.76 -13.88
C LEU A 448 4.34 13.49 -15.35
N TYR A 449 4.11 14.49 -16.20
CA TYR A 449 4.45 14.44 -17.62
C TYR A 449 5.59 15.38 -17.97
N VAL A 450 6.36 15.01 -19.00
CA VAL A 450 7.38 15.85 -19.64
C VAL A 450 7.30 15.68 -21.16
N THR A 451 7.66 16.73 -21.90
CA THR A 451 7.91 16.63 -23.34
C THR A 451 9.40 16.48 -23.61
N ILE A 452 9.78 15.40 -24.30
CA ILE A 452 11.16 15.10 -24.70
C ILE A 452 11.29 15.33 -26.21
N SER A 453 12.30 16.10 -26.62
CA SER A 453 12.65 16.30 -28.03
C SER A 453 14.15 16.42 -28.23
N ARG A 454 14.64 15.99 -29.39
CA ARG A 454 16.00 16.24 -29.86
C ARG A 454 16.04 17.57 -30.62
N GLU A 455 16.92 18.46 -30.19
CA GLU A 455 17.18 19.77 -30.80
C GLU A 455 18.66 19.83 -31.19
N GLY A 456 19.00 19.30 -32.36
CA GLY A 456 20.39 19.22 -32.83
C GLY A 456 21.24 18.23 -32.04
N ASP A 457 22.29 18.74 -31.40
CA ASP A 457 23.19 18.00 -30.50
C ASP A 457 22.73 18.01 -29.04
N GLU A 458 21.56 18.59 -28.75
CA GLU A 458 20.94 18.58 -27.44
C GLU A 458 19.67 17.74 -27.40
N VAL A 459 19.38 17.16 -26.24
CA VAL A 459 18.06 16.64 -25.87
C VAL A 459 17.46 17.60 -24.86
N VAL A 460 16.22 18.02 -25.11
CA VAL A 460 15.52 19.00 -24.29
C VAL A 460 14.29 18.37 -23.66
N TRP A 461 14.18 18.51 -22.34
CA TRP A 461 13.00 18.14 -21.56
C TRP A 461 12.30 19.42 -21.11
N ARG A 462 11.04 19.59 -21.48
CA ARG A 462 10.25 20.81 -21.23
C ARG A 462 8.76 20.51 -21.09
N HIS A 463 7.96 21.55 -20.86
CA HIS A 463 6.50 21.45 -20.73
C HIS A 463 6.08 20.44 -19.66
N TRP A 464 6.58 20.68 -18.46
CA TRP A 464 6.27 19.86 -17.29
C TRP A 464 4.82 20.10 -16.86
N GLU A 465 4.03 19.04 -16.82
CA GLU A 465 2.61 19.11 -16.53
C GLU A 465 2.25 18.14 -15.41
N PRO A 466 1.65 18.61 -14.30
CA PRO A 466 0.85 17.72 -13.47
C PRO A 466 -0.45 17.40 -14.21
N SER A 467 -0.87 16.12 -14.21
CA SER A 467 -2.17 15.76 -14.80
C SER A 467 -3.33 16.44 -14.06
N ALA A 468 -4.29 16.97 -14.82
CA ALA A 468 -5.44 17.71 -14.31
C ALA A 468 -6.47 16.75 -13.69
N GLY A 469 -6.42 16.57 -12.36
CA GLY A 469 -7.39 15.72 -11.66
C GLY A 469 -7.36 15.75 -10.13
N SER A 470 -6.33 16.32 -9.49
CA SER A 470 -6.21 16.29 -8.04
C SER A 470 -7.13 17.33 -7.33
N PRO A 471 -7.98 16.92 -6.37
CA PRO A 471 -8.75 17.83 -5.51
C PRO A 471 -7.87 18.69 -4.58
N SER A 472 -6.62 18.26 -4.37
CA SER A 472 -5.59 19.01 -3.67
C SER A 472 -4.56 19.44 -4.71
N GLY A 473 -4.69 20.66 -5.22
CA GLY A 473 -3.67 21.28 -6.07
C GLY A 473 -2.30 21.17 -5.40
N THR A 474 -1.46 20.26 -5.89
CA THR A 474 -0.07 20.17 -5.47
C THR A 474 0.71 21.17 -6.30
N GLU A 475 0.68 22.44 -5.87
CA GLU A 475 1.60 23.45 -6.37
C GLU A 475 3.05 23.08 -5.98
N ARG A 476 3.71 22.38 -6.89
CA ARG A 476 5.07 22.71 -7.29
C ARG A 476 5.31 22.13 -8.67
N LEU A 477 5.42 23.02 -9.66
CA LEU A 477 6.34 22.97 -10.81
C LEU A 477 6.28 24.36 -11.47
N PRO A 478 7.45 24.99 -11.66
CA PRO A 478 8.00 24.92 -13.01
C PRO A 478 9.44 24.42 -12.89
N LEU A 479 9.63 23.12 -13.10
CA LEU A 479 10.96 22.64 -13.46
C LEU A 479 11.38 23.43 -14.71
N PRO A 480 12.61 23.97 -14.75
CA PRO A 480 13.10 24.62 -15.94
C PRO A 480 13.19 23.60 -17.09
N ALA A 481 13.35 24.11 -18.31
CA ALA A 481 13.76 23.24 -19.41
C ALA A 481 15.14 22.65 -19.07
N LEU A 482 15.24 21.33 -19.06
CA LEU A 482 16.51 20.63 -18.86
C LEU A 482 17.10 20.33 -20.23
N ARG A 483 18.40 20.59 -20.39
CA ARG A 483 19.12 20.38 -21.65
C ARG A 483 20.27 19.43 -21.40
N PHE A 484 20.36 18.37 -22.20
CA PHE A 484 21.38 17.34 -22.09
C PHE A 484 22.15 17.28 -23.41
N GLU A 485 23.45 17.04 -23.36
CA GLU A 485 24.20 16.70 -24.56
C GLU A 485 23.72 15.34 -25.09
N ALA A 486 23.32 15.29 -26.36
CA ALA A 486 22.60 14.15 -26.92
C ALA A 486 23.44 12.87 -26.92
N ALA A 487 24.75 12.97 -27.15
CA ALA A 487 25.65 11.82 -27.13
C ALA A 487 25.69 11.14 -25.75
N PHE A 488 25.79 11.92 -24.67
CA PHE A 488 25.76 11.38 -23.31
C PHE A 488 24.38 10.88 -22.91
N TYR A 489 23.32 11.57 -23.33
CA TYR A 489 21.95 11.14 -23.10
C TYR A 489 21.67 9.77 -23.74
N ASP A 490 21.98 9.62 -25.03
CA ASP A 490 21.74 8.38 -25.77
C ASP A 490 22.57 7.21 -25.23
N ALA A 491 23.81 7.47 -24.84
CA ALA A 491 24.67 6.47 -24.21
C ALA A 491 24.08 5.98 -22.88
N GLU A 492 23.55 6.89 -22.06
CA GLU A 492 22.94 6.54 -20.79
C GLU A 492 21.61 5.78 -20.97
N ILE A 493 20.74 6.22 -21.89
CA ILE A 493 19.49 5.50 -22.19
C ILE A 493 19.81 4.09 -22.73
N THR A 494 20.77 3.97 -23.64
CA THR A 494 21.20 2.66 -24.17
C THR A 494 21.75 1.78 -23.06
N ARG A 495 22.59 2.31 -22.15
CA ARG A 495 23.09 1.57 -21.00
C ARG A 495 21.94 1.07 -20.13
N ALA A 496 21.00 1.94 -19.78
CA ALA A 496 19.87 1.61 -18.91
C ALA A 496 18.91 0.59 -19.53
N GLU A 497 18.63 0.68 -20.83
CA GLU A 497 17.78 -0.27 -21.55
C GLU A 497 18.39 -1.68 -21.64
N ASN A 498 19.73 -1.78 -21.68
CA ASN A 498 20.45 -3.06 -21.75
C ASN A 498 20.86 -3.60 -20.36
N ASP A 499 20.57 -2.88 -19.28
CA ASP A 499 20.83 -3.33 -17.92
C ASP A 499 19.69 -4.22 -17.41
N HIS A 500 19.91 -5.53 -17.49
CA HIS A 500 18.99 -6.56 -16.99
C HIS A 500 19.49 -7.21 -15.70
N SER A 501 20.53 -6.64 -15.05
CA SER A 501 21.15 -7.24 -13.86
C SER A 501 20.22 -7.26 -12.63
N TRP A 502 19.22 -6.38 -12.62
CA TRP A 502 18.21 -6.26 -11.57
C TRP A 502 17.08 -7.30 -11.70
N GLU A 503 16.92 -7.91 -12.88
CA GLU A 503 15.83 -8.85 -13.16
C GLU A 503 16.03 -10.16 -12.39
N TRP A 504 14.92 -10.69 -11.89
CA TRP A 504 14.84 -12.08 -11.44
C TRP A 504 14.07 -12.90 -12.50
N PRO A 505 14.11 -14.25 -12.45
CA PRO A 505 13.62 -15.11 -13.53
C PRO A 505 12.22 -14.74 -14.06
N ALA A 506 11.26 -14.50 -13.17
CA ALA A 506 9.90 -14.11 -13.55
C ALA A 506 9.82 -12.73 -14.24
N ARG A 507 10.64 -11.75 -13.84
CA ARG A 507 10.72 -10.45 -14.55
C ARG A 507 11.35 -10.59 -15.93
N THR A 508 12.39 -11.41 -16.06
CA THR A 508 12.98 -11.72 -17.36
C THR A 508 11.96 -12.40 -18.27
N LEU A 509 11.18 -13.36 -17.76
CA LEU A 509 10.08 -13.98 -18.50
C LEU A 509 9.04 -12.93 -18.95
N ALA A 510 8.57 -12.07 -18.04
CA ALA A 510 7.62 -11.01 -18.35
C ALA A 510 8.12 -10.05 -19.44
N ARG A 511 9.40 -9.66 -19.37
CA ARG A 511 10.04 -8.81 -20.40
C ARG A 511 10.11 -9.53 -21.75
N LEU A 512 10.60 -10.76 -21.80
CA LEU A 512 10.71 -11.53 -23.05
C LEU A 512 9.35 -11.75 -23.73
N LEU A 513 8.29 -11.99 -22.94
CA LEU A 513 6.93 -12.07 -23.44
C LEU A 513 6.46 -10.72 -24.00
N THR A 514 6.70 -9.63 -23.27
CA THR A 514 6.34 -8.26 -23.71
C THR A 514 7.02 -7.92 -25.03
N GLU A 515 8.34 -8.10 -25.12
CA GLU A 515 9.11 -7.84 -26.34
C GLU A 515 8.56 -8.62 -27.53
N ARG A 516 8.29 -9.93 -27.34
CA ARG A 516 7.79 -10.75 -28.43
C ARG A 516 6.38 -10.36 -28.86
N LEU A 517 5.49 -10.09 -27.92
CA LEU A 517 4.09 -9.75 -28.21
C LEU A 517 3.96 -8.35 -28.82
N CYS A 518 4.85 -7.42 -28.46
CA CYS A 518 4.97 -6.13 -29.15
C CYS A 518 5.48 -6.30 -30.59
N ALA A 519 6.47 -7.19 -30.81
CA ALA A 519 7.02 -7.45 -32.13
C ALA A 519 6.08 -8.27 -33.04
N ASP A 520 5.14 -9.03 -32.46
CA ASP A 520 4.24 -9.94 -33.17
C ASP A 520 2.80 -9.84 -32.60
N PRO A 521 2.08 -8.72 -32.88
CA PRO A 521 0.73 -8.49 -32.34
C PRO A 521 -0.31 -9.53 -32.80
N ASP A 522 -0.07 -10.20 -33.93
CA ASP A 522 -0.96 -11.21 -34.51
C ASP A 522 -1.13 -12.45 -33.60
N LEU A 523 -0.19 -12.70 -32.68
CA LEU A 523 -0.29 -13.79 -31.70
C LEU A 523 -1.55 -13.69 -30.82
N PHE A 524 -1.92 -12.48 -30.41
CA PHE A 524 -3.20 -12.24 -29.72
C PHE A 524 -4.32 -11.88 -30.70
N GLY A 525 -4.01 -11.11 -31.75
CA GLY A 525 -4.99 -10.64 -32.72
C GLY A 525 -5.79 -11.78 -33.37
N ARG A 526 -5.15 -12.93 -33.61
CA ARG A 526 -5.82 -14.11 -34.18
C ARG A 526 -6.93 -14.71 -33.30
N TRP A 527 -6.94 -14.39 -32.01
CA TRP A 527 -7.94 -14.84 -31.03
C TRP A 527 -8.95 -13.74 -30.68
N ASP A 528 -8.94 -12.63 -31.42
CA ASP A 528 -9.68 -11.41 -31.10
C ASP A 528 -9.37 -10.92 -29.68
N CYS A 529 -8.08 -10.92 -29.34
CA CYS A 529 -7.56 -10.41 -28.08
C CYS A 529 -6.55 -9.28 -28.31
N ALA A 530 -6.49 -8.33 -27.36
CA ALA A 530 -5.47 -7.29 -27.31
C ALA A 530 -4.59 -7.49 -26.07
N ALA A 531 -3.27 -7.46 -26.24
CA ALA A 531 -2.32 -7.54 -25.13
C ALA A 531 -2.51 -6.34 -24.18
N GLY A 532 -2.54 -6.64 -22.89
CA GLY A 532 -2.49 -5.65 -21.81
C GLY A 532 -1.09 -5.57 -21.23
N TRP A 533 -1.01 -5.40 -19.90
CA TRP A 533 0.26 -5.42 -19.18
C TRP A 533 0.73 -6.86 -18.93
N ILE A 534 2.04 -7.04 -18.81
CA ILE A 534 2.67 -8.31 -18.41
C ILE A 534 3.65 -7.99 -17.29
N SER A 535 3.44 -8.57 -16.12
CA SER A 535 4.29 -8.30 -14.95
C SER A 535 4.25 -9.45 -13.96
N THR A 536 4.96 -9.31 -12.85
CA THR A 536 4.92 -10.27 -11.75
C THR A 536 3.75 -9.96 -10.81
N HIS A 537 3.11 -10.99 -10.26
CA HIS A 537 2.01 -10.84 -9.30
C HIS A 537 2.48 -10.06 -8.07
N TYR A 538 1.61 -9.18 -7.54
CA TYR A 538 1.97 -8.24 -6.47
C TYR A 538 2.31 -8.93 -5.14
N ALA A 539 1.74 -10.11 -4.86
CA ALA A 539 2.01 -10.90 -3.66
C ALA A 539 2.94 -12.08 -3.90
N ASP A 540 3.11 -12.49 -5.17
CA ASP A 540 3.91 -13.65 -5.55
C ASP A 540 4.90 -13.25 -6.65
N HIS A 541 6.12 -12.93 -6.23
CA HIS A 541 7.12 -12.36 -7.12
C HIS A 541 7.57 -13.31 -8.23
N ASP A 542 7.42 -14.62 -8.04
CA ASP A 542 7.87 -15.63 -9.00
C ASP A 542 6.78 -16.03 -10.01
N ARG A 543 5.56 -15.50 -9.83
CA ARG A 543 4.44 -15.72 -10.75
C ARG A 543 4.34 -14.55 -11.72
N VAL A 544 4.35 -14.87 -13.01
CA VAL A 544 4.06 -13.90 -14.09
C VAL A 544 2.57 -13.90 -14.38
N GLU A 545 2.00 -12.71 -14.55
CA GLU A 545 0.64 -12.48 -14.98
C GLU A 545 0.65 -11.76 -16.34
N VAL A 546 -0.04 -12.35 -17.32
CA VAL A 546 -0.26 -11.79 -18.64
C VAL A 546 -1.71 -11.30 -18.71
N SER A 547 -1.90 -9.98 -18.71
CA SER A 547 -3.20 -9.37 -18.91
C SER A 547 -3.48 -9.21 -20.41
N PHE A 548 -4.73 -9.45 -20.80
CA PHE A 548 -5.23 -9.14 -22.15
C PHE A 548 -6.73 -8.88 -22.11
N THR A 549 -7.28 -8.26 -23.15
CA THR A 549 -8.71 -7.97 -23.27
C THR A 549 -9.33 -8.66 -24.47
N HIS A 550 -10.63 -8.91 -24.40
CA HIS A 550 -11.45 -9.43 -25.49
C HIS A 550 -12.82 -8.72 -25.50
N PRO A 551 -13.35 -8.34 -26.67
CA PRO A 551 -12.73 -8.39 -27.99
C PRO A 551 -11.58 -7.39 -28.16
N THR A 552 -10.78 -7.53 -29.23
CA THR A 552 -9.76 -6.53 -29.58
C THR A 552 -10.43 -5.19 -29.82
N ARG A 553 -9.95 -4.15 -29.14
CA ARG A 553 -10.42 -2.77 -29.31
C ARG A 553 -9.59 -2.05 -30.36
N SER A 554 -10.23 -1.20 -31.16
CA SER A 554 -9.50 -0.32 -32.07
C SER A 554 -8.82 0.79 -31.26
N PRO A 555 -7.58 1.18 -31.56
CA PRO A 555 -6.90 2.32 -30.91
C PRO A 555 -7.67 3.65 -31.01
N SER A 556 -8.60 3.76 -31.95
CA SER A 556 -9.43 4.93 -32.20
C SER A 556 -10.75 4.95 -31.40
N GLU A 557 -11.05 3.92 -30.61
CA GLU A 557 -12.27 3.86 -29.80
C GLU A 557 -12.04 4.56 -28.44
N PRO A 558 -12.90 5.51 -28.03
CA PRO A 558 -12.77 6.17 -26.73
C PRO A 558 -13.00 5.20 -25.54
N GLU A 559 -12.48 5.62 -24.39
CA GLU A 559 -12.51 5.00 -23.06
C GLU A 559 -13.92 4.52 -22.59
N PRO A 560 -14.06 3.75 -21.48
CA PRO A 560 -15.03 2.65 -21.28
C PRO A 560 -16.54 2.99 -21.20
N ASP A 561 -16.96 4.19 -21.62
CA ASP A 561 -18.36 4.63 -21.63
C ASP A 561 -19.09 4.31 -22.95
N SER A 562 -18.46 3.55 -23.88
CA SER A 562 -19.05 3.20 -25.19
C SER A 562 -20.14 2.12 -25.12
N GLY A 563 -20.44 1.56 -23.94
CA GLY A 563 -21.47 0.52 -23.74
C GLY A 563 -21.20 -0.82 -24.43
N ARG A 564 -20.06 -0.97 -25.13
CA ARG A 564 -19.69 -2.20 -25.83
C ARG A 564 -19.13 -3.24 -24.84
N PRO A 565 -19.65 -4.49 -24.84
CA PRO A 565 -19.17 -5.54 -23.95
C PRO A 565 -17.68 -5.81 -24.13
N TRP A 566 -16.96 -5.91 -23.01
CA TRP A 566 -15.56 -6.28 -22.96
C TRP A 566 -15.24 -7.04 -21.68
N LEU A 567 -14.22 -7.89 -21.74
CA LEU A 567 -13.65 -8.57 -20.57
C LEU A 567 -12.13 -8.42 -20.56
N GLN A 568 -11.59 -8.35 -19.35
CA GLN A 568 -10.16 -8.54 -19.09
C GLN A 568 -9.93 -9.96 -18.61
N PHE A 569 -8.87 -10.57 -19.12
CA PHE A 569 -8.39 -11.87 -18.74
C PHE A 569 -6.98 -11.76 -18.14
N ILE A 570 -6.69 -12.63 -17.18
CA ILE A 570 -5.35 -12.83 -16.62
C ILE A 570 -4.93 -14.28 -16.86
N TRP A 571 -3.83 -14.45 -17.57
CA TRP A 571 -3.17 -15.75 -17.70
C TRP A 571 -1.98 -15.80 -16.74
N ASP A 572 -2.06 -16.77 -15.83
CA ASP A 572 -1.03 -17.01 -14.81
C ASP A 572 0.04 -17.99 -15.32
N LEU A 573 1.29 -17.58 -15.22
CA LEU A 573 2.48 -18.34 -15.59
C LEU A 573 3.36 -18.53 -14.33
N PRO A 574 3.24 -19.67 -13.64
CA PRO A 574 4.11 -19.98 -12.50
C PRO A 574 5.52 -20.30 -12.99
N ASP A 575 6.53 -20.01 -12.16
CA ASP A 575 7.89 -20.45 -12.40
C ASP A 575 7.99 -21.99 -12.32
N ASP A 576 8.36 -22.63 -13.43
CA ASP A 576 8.56 -24.08 -13.51
C ASP A 576 10.02 -24.51 -13.24
N GLY A 577 10.88 -23.57 -12.87
CA GLY A 577 12.31 -23.78 -12.60
C GLY A 577 13.18 -23.90 -13.84
N SER A 578 12.61 -23.86 -15.05
CA SER A 578 13.37 -23.81 -16.30
C SER A 578 13.87 -22.39 -16.61
N PRO A 579 14.89 -22.22 -17.47
CA PRO A 579 15.37 -20.89 -17.83
C PRO A 579 14.26 -19.99 -18.41
N PRO A 580 14.19 -18.69 -18.07
CA PRO A 580 13.14 -17.77 -18.53
C PRO A 580 12.94 -17.78 -20.05
N GLU A 581 13.99 -17.94 -20.84
CA GLU A 581 13.90 -18.02 -22.30
C GLU A 581 13.18 -19.29 -22.78
N ALA A 582 13.34 -20.40 -22.06
CA ALA A 582 12.63 -21.64 -22.35
C ALA A 582 11.15 -21.51 -22.00
N GLN A 583 10.84 -20.93 -20.83
CA GLN A 583 9.47 -20.64 -20.39
C GLN A 583 8.77 -19.68 -21.38
N ALA A 584 9.43 -18.59 -21.78
CA ALA A 584 8.87 -17.63 -22.74
C ALA A 584 8.53 -18.31 -24.07
N ARG A 585 9.46 -19.12 -24.61
CA ARG A 585 9.20 -19.89 -25.85
C ARG A 585 8.04 -20.87 -25.68
N ALA A 586 7.91 -21.51 -24.52
CA ALA A 586 6.80 -22.44 -24.25
C ALA A 586 5.45 -21.72 -24.19
N ALA A 587 5.38 -20.61 -23.45
CA ALA A 587 4.20 -19.76 -23.36
C ALA A 587 3.78 -19.23 -24.75
N LEU A 588 4.70 -18.69 -25.53
CA LEU A 588 4.41 -18.19 -26.88
C LEU A 588 3.90 -19.30 -27.82
N ARG A 589 4.47 -20.51 -27.72
CA ARG A 589 3.95 -21.68 -28.48
C ARG A 589 2.54 -22.05 -28.03
N HIS A 590 2.26 -22.00 -26.74
CA HIS A 590 0.92 -22.29 -26.21
C HIS A 590 -0.11 -21.28 -26.72
N LEU A 591 0.20 -19.98 -26.63
CA LEU A 591 -0.62 -18.89 -27.16
C LEU A 591 -0.85 -19.02 -28.68
N ALA A 592 0.15 -19.50 -29.44
CA ALA A 592 0.00 -19.73 -30.87
C ALA A 592 -0.88 -20.96 -31.21
N ALA A 593 -1.05 -21.90 -30.28
CA ALA A 593 -1.73 -23.17 -30.51
C ALA A 593 -3.16 -23.22 -29.94
N ALA A 594 -3.44 -22.47 -28.88
CA ALA A 594 -4.71 -22.50 -28.16
C ALA A 594 -5.23 -21.10 -27.86
N ASP A 595 -6.56 -20.97 -27.80
CA ASP A 595 -7.23 -19.72 -27.46
C ASP A 595 -6.96 -19.36 -25.99
N PRO A 596 -6.33 -18.19 -25.70
CA PRO A 596 -5.98 -17.82 -24.34
C PRO A 596 -7.18 -17.64 -23.40
N LYS A 597 -8.38 -17.41 -23.94
CA LYS A 597 -9.61 -17.31 -23.15
C LYS A 597 -10.02 -18.65 -22.50
N THR A 598 -9.43 -19.77 -22.92
CA THR A 598 -9.76 -21.11 -22.40
C THR A 598 -8.97 -21.49 -21.15
N TYR A 599 -7.83 -20.84 -20.90
CA TYR A 599 -6.94 -21.12 -19.77
C TYR A 599 -6.63 -19.88 -18.91
N ALA A 600 -7.04 -18.69 -19.34
CA ALA A 600 -7.01 -17.47 -18.54
C ALA A 600 -8.30 -17.28 -17.72
N ARG A 601 -8.18 -16.63 -16.58
CA ARG A 601 -9.33 -16.27 -15.72
C ARG A 601 -9.88 -14.89 -16.09
N VAL A 602 -11.20 -14.73 -16.06
CA VAL A 602 -11.83 -13.40 -16.14
C VAL A 602 -11.46 -12.60 -14.90
N ALA A 603 -10.98 -11.37 -15.08
CA ALA A 603 -10.48 -10.52 -14.00
C ALA A 603 -11.02 -9.08 -14.02
N GLY A 604 -11.70 -8.69 -15.10
CA GLY A 604 -12.27 -7.35 -15.25
C GLY A 604 -13.35 -7.30 -16.32
N GLY A 605 -14.19 -6.25 -16.26
CA GLY A 605 -15.42 -6.11 -17.03
C GLY A 605 -16.63 -5.99 -16.10
N SER A 606 -17.79 -6.48 -16.53
CA SER A 606 -18.98 -6.59 -15.69
C SER A 606 -19.69 -7.92 -15.88
N ARG A 607 -20.57 -8.29 -14.95
CA ARG A 607 -21.40 -9.49 -15.08
C ARG A 607 -22.26 -9.45 -16.33
N GLU A 608 -22.79 -8.28 -16.70
CA GLU A 608 -23.56 -8.07 -17.93
C GLU A 608 -22.70 -8.31 -19.17
N PHE A 609 -21.46 -7.81 -19.18
CA PHE A 609 -20.54 -8.03 -20.29
C PHE A 609 -20.10 -9.47 -20.43
N ALA A 610 -19.88 -10.17 -19.32
CA ALA A 610 -19.55 -11.60 -19.34
C ALA A 610 -20.71 -12.43 -19.93
N LEU A 611 -21.95 -12.15 -19.53
CA LEU A 611 -23.13 -12.77 -20.10
C LEU A 611 -23.26 -12.47 -21.61
N ALA A 612 -23.03 -11.23 -22.02
CA ALA A 612 -23.09 -10.83 -23.43
C ALA A 612 -22.02 -11.50 -24.30
N LEU A 613 -20.84 -11.76 -23.73
CA LEU A 613 -19.70 -12.40 -24.41
C LEU A 613 -19.63 -13.92 -24.21
N GLY A 614 -20.56 -14.52 -23.45
CA GLY A 614 -20.64 -15.96 -23.25
C GLY A 614 -19.64 -16.53 -22.23
N PHE A 615 -19.18 -15.73 -21.27
CA PHE A 615 -18.25 -16.15 -20.21
C PHE A 615 -18.93 -16.20 -18.83
N PRO A 616 -18.51 -17.11 -17.95
CA PRO A 616 -18.92 -17.07 -16.55
C PRO A 616 -18.30 -15.85 -15.85
N TRP A 617 -19.05 -15.24 -14.94
CA TRP A 617 -18.52 -14.20 -14.05
C TRP A 617 -17.93 -14.85 -12.80
N PRO A 618 -16.74 -14.44 -12.32
CA PRO A 618 -16.20 -14.93 -11.05
C PRO A 618 -17.13 -14.56 -9.90
N ASP A 619 -17.47 -15.53 -9.04
CA ASP A 619 -18.31 -15.31 -7.85
C ASP A 619 -17.60 -14.50 -6.75
#